data_AF-G0A6N7-F1
#
_entry.id   AF-G0A6N7-F1
#
_cell.length_a   1.000
_cell.length_b   1.000
_cell.length_c   1.000
_cell.angle_alpha   90.00
_cell.angle_beta   90.00
_cell.angle_gamma   90.00
#
_symmetry.space_group_name_H-M   'P 1'
#
loop_
_entity.id
_entity.type
_entity.pdbx_description
1 polymer ?
#
loop_
_entity_poly.entity_id
_entity_poly.type
_entity_poly.pdbx_seq_one_letter_code
_entity_poly.pdbx_strand_id
1 'polypeptide(L)'
;MSENELFNDRKYIVSMRLSNADRIAVRSTAARLFVRESKLYRFAIHHLLNRLHRLNDDDCCGSDLLLLFLEFKEELSVHLELKKHQLFKIFNGRNTHPEKYVAMADIELLLMPDHAVRQRLQTTPDAAKTKHAETKTWLKGYFLEKYQIATEEYADSDDFTALVNDLQRSSYDAD
;
A
#
# COMPACT_ATOMS: atom_id res chain seq x y z
N MET A 1 -20.01 6.79 11.69
CA MET A 1 -19.11 7.82 12.26
C MET A 1 -19.82 9.15 12.13
N SER A 2 -19.82 10.00 13.15
CA SER A 2 -20.59 11.25 13.13
C SER A 2 -19.91 12.31 12.26
N GLU A 3 -20.70 13.04 11.46
CA GLU A 3 -20.30 14.10 10.51
C GLU A 3 -19.42 15.23 11.12
N ASN A 4 -19.24 15.28 12.44
CA ASN A 4 -18.45 16.30 13.15
C ASN A 4 -16.91 16.07 13.13
N GLU A 5 -16.40 14.92 12.68
CA GLU A 5 -14.95 14.67 12.64
C GLU A 5 -14.28 15.17 11.35
N LEU A 6 -15.03 15.40 10.28
CA LEU A 6 -14.51 15.72 8.95
C LEU A 6 -13.89 17.12 8.82
N PHE A 7 -14.13 18.04 9.78
CA PHE A 7 -13.68 19.43 9.71
C PHE A 7 -12.93 19.93 10.94
N ASN A 8 -12.31 19.03 11.71
CA ASN A 8 -11.43 19.46 12.79
C ASN A 8 -10.00 19.60 12.26
N ASP A 9 -9.67 20.75 11.68
CA ASP A 9 -8.33 21.09 11.15
C ASP A 9 -7.27 21.31 12.26
N ARG A 10 -7.46 20.62 13.40
CA ARG A 10 -6.55 20.67 14.53
C ARG A 10 -5.29 19.88 14.20
N LYS A 11 -4.16 20.58 14.21
CA LYS A 11 -2.84 19.96 14.15
C LYS A 11 -2.57 19.23 15.46
N TYR A 12 -2.37 17.92 15.38
CA TYR A 12 -1.98 17.09 16.53
C TYR A 12 -0.45 16.93 16.58
N ILE A 13 0.11 17.00 17.79
CA ILE A 13 1.52 16.71 18.02
C ILE A 13 1.66 15.22 18.31
N VAL A 14 2.50 14.55 17.53
CA VAL A 14 2.83 13.14 17.69
C VAL A 14 4.32 12.98 18.00
N SER A 15 4.64 12.04 18.89
CA SER A 15 6.03 11.65 19.19
C SER A 15 6.32 10.31 18.54
N MET A 16 7.37 10.22 17.71
CA MET A 16 7.83 8.97 17.10
C MET A 16 9.21 8.57 17.63
N ARG A 17 9.46 7.27 17.73
CA ARG A 17 10.79 6.73 18.05
C ARG A 17 11.51 6.42 16.75
N LEU A 18 12.75 6.89 16.64
CA LEU A 18 13.62 6.65 15.48
C LEU A 18 14.97 6.14 15.96
N SER A 19 15.63 5.35 15.12
CA SER A 19 17.04 5.07 15.33
C SER A 19 17.86 6.35 15.18
N ASN A 20 19.05 6.39 15.77
CA ASN A 20 19.93 7.56 15.61
C ASN A 20 20.36 7.73 14.14
N ALA A 21 20.52 6.63 13.41
CA ALA A 21 20.85 6.65 12.00
C ALA A 21 19.73 7.32 11.18
N ASP A 22 18.47 6.93 11.39
CA ASP A 22 17.33 7.51 10.69
C ASP A 22 17.16 8.99 11.03
N ARG A 23 17.34 9.37 12.30
CA ARG A 23 17.30 10.77 12.74
C ARG A 23 18.36 11.61 12.02
N ILE A 24 19.59 11.11 11.92
CA ILE A 24 20.68 11.81 11.21
C ILE A 24 20.36 11.93 9.72
N ALA A 25 19.85 10.86 9.10
CA ALA A 25 19.46 10.85 7.69
C ALA A 25 18.35 11.86 7.40
N VAL A 26 17.29 11.89 8.20
CA VAL A 26 16.18 12.86 8.06
C VAL A 26 16.69 14.30 8.18
N ARG A 27 17.50 14.59 9.19
CA ARG A 27 18.08 15.93 9.39
C ARG A 27 18.93 16.37 8.19
N SER A 28 19.80 15.48 7.71
CA SER A 28 20.67 15.75 6.56
C SER A 28 19.84 16.03 5.30
N THR A 29 18.83 15.21 5.03
CA THR A 29 17.94 15.36 3.88
C THR A 29 17.11 16.64 3.96
N ALA A 30 16.56 16.97 5.13
CA ALA A 30 15.81 18.21 5.33
C ALA A 30 16.69 19.45 5.10
N ALA A 31 17.93 19.43 5.59
CA ALA A 31 18.90 20.51 5.37
C ALA A 31 19.25 20.66 3.88
N ARG A 32 19.50 19.56 3.17
CA ARG A 32 19.81 19.57 1.74
C ARG A 32 18.64 20.07 0.87
N LEU A 33 17.41 19.81 1.31
CA LEU A 33 16.19 20.28 0.65
C LEU A 33 15.76 21.68 1.11
N PHE A 34 16.49 22.32 2.03
CA PHE A 34 16.15 23.63 2.61
C PHE A 34 14.75 23.68 3.25
N VAL A 35 14.32 22.58 3.88
CA VAL A 35 13.02 22.48 4.57
C VAL A 35 13.19 22.12 6.05
N ARG A 36 12.15 22.39 6.85
CA ARG A 36 12.08 21.92 8.24
C ARG A 36 11.86 20.40 8.27
N GLU A 37 12.47 19.70 9.24
CA GLU A 37 12.27 18.25 9.46
C GLU A 37 10.78 17.89 9.55
N SER A 38 9.98 18.71 10.23
CA SER A 38 8.53 18.48 10.35
C SER A 38 7.77 18.52 9.01
N LYS A 39 8.24 19.28 8.01
CA LYS A 39 7.66 19.23 6.66
C LYS A 39 8.02 17.91 5.98
N LEU A 40 9.27 17.45 6.13
CA LEU A 40 9.72 16.18 5.55
C LEU A 40 8.97 14.99 6.16
N TYR A 41 8.74 14.97 7.48
CA TYR A 41 7.92 13.93 8.13
C TYR A 41 6.48 13.91 7.60
N ARG A 42 5.83 15.08 7.49
CA ARG A 42 4.46 15.14 6.93
C ARG A 42 4.43 14.65 5.49
N PHE A 43 5.39 15.08 4.66
CA PHE A 43 5.50 14.61 3.29
C PHE A 43 5.60 13.08 3.22
N ALA A 44 6.49 12.47 4.01
CA ALA A 44 6.65 11.02 4.02
C ALA A 44 5.37 10.28 4.46
N ILE A 45 4.70 10.78 5.51
CA ILE A 45 3.44 10.21 5.98
C ILE A 45 2.35 10.33 4.91
N HIS A 46 2.15 11.52 4.32
CA HIS A 46 1.16 11.71 3.26
C HIS A 46 1.44 10.84 2.04
N HIS A 47 2.71 10.78 1.61
CA HIS A 47 3.11 9.95 0.49
C HIS A 47 2.80 8.47 0.74
N LEU A 48 3.10 7.96 1.94
CA LEU A 48 2.78 6.59 2.31
C LEU A 48 1.27 6.34 2.41
N LEU A 49 0.50 7.26 3.02
CA LEU A 49 -0.95 7.12 3.15
C LEU A 49 -1.65 7.14 1.80
N ASN A 50 -1.19 7.98 0.86
CA ASN A 50 -1.72 8.00 -0.50
C ASN A 50 -1.40 6.71 -1.25
N ARG A 51 -0.19 6.19 -1.09
CA ARG A 51 0.21 4.90 -1.66
C ARG A 51 -0.61 3.74 -1.10
N LEU A 52 -1.02 3.83 0.17
CA LEU A 52 -1.84 2.83 0.86
C LEU A 52 -3.33 3.21 0.96
N HIS A 53 -3.83 4.12 0.13
CA HIS A 53 -5.17 4.71 0.26
C HIS A 53 -6.29 3.65 0.30
N ARG A 54 -6.18 2.56 -0.47
CA ARG A 54 -7.15 1.45 -0.49
C ARG A 54 -7.29 0.74 0.87
N LEU A 55 -6.32 0.85 1.78
CA LEU A 55 -6.46 0.33 3.15
C LEU A 55 -7.30 1.23 4.05
N ASN A 56 -7.51 2.49 3.67
CA ASN A 56 -8.34 3.45 4.39
C ASN A 56 -9.76 3.54 3.82
N ASP A 57 -10.01 2.94 2.67
CA ASP A 57 -11.32 2.85 2.05
C ASP A 57 -12.07 1.62 2.57
N ASP A 58 -13.22 1.85 3.21
CA ASP A 58 -14.04 0.79 3.80
C ASP A 58 -14.68 -0.13 2.74
N ASP A 59 -14.82 0.34 1.50
CA ASP A 59 -15.39 -0.44 0.39
C ASP A 59 -14.32 -1.33 -0.28
N CYS A 60 -13.04 -1.03 -0.09
CA CYS A 60 -11.91 -1.81 -0.60
C CYS A 60 -11.63 -3.00 0.32
N CYS A 61 -12.00 -4.21 -0.12
CA CYS A 61 -11.78 -5.43 0.65
C CYS A 61 -11.49 -6.63 -0.26
N GLY A 62 -11.04 -7.74 0.34
CA GLY A 62 -10.81 -8.97 -0.39
C GLY A 62 -9.84 -8.79 -1.56
N SER A 63 -10.23 -9.24 -2.74
CA SER A 63 -9.41 -9.20 -3.96
C SER A 63 -8.90 -7.82 -4.33
N ASP A 64 -9.60 -6.74 -3.97
CA ASP A 64 -9.24 -5.36 -4.31
C ASP A 64 -7.91 -4.91 -3.68
N LEU A 65 -7.50 -5.58 -2.60
CA LEU A 65 -6.25 -5.31 -1.90
C LEU A 65 -5.07 -6.14 -2.46
N LEU A 66 -5.32 -7.16 -3.30
CA LEU A 66 -4.27 -8.10 -3.70
C LEU A 66 -3.13 -7.42 -4.46
N LEU A 67 -3.46 -6.57 -5.43
CA LEU A 67 -2.41 -5.93 -6.22
C LEU A 67 -1.68 -4.85 -5.43
N LEU A 68 -2.36 -4.19 -4.48
CA LEU A 68 -1.71 -3.30 -3.53
C LEU A 68 -0.65 -4.08 -2.74
N PHE A 69 -1.03 -5.15 -2.06
CA PHE A 69 -0.06 -5.94 -1.29
C PHE A 69 1.04 -6.59 -2.14
N LEU A 70 0.75 -6.88 -3.42
CA LEU A 70 1.77 -7.34 -4.36
C LEU A 70 2.78 -6.24 -4.70
N GLU A 71 2.33 -4.99 -4.85
CA GLU A 71 3.21 -3.84 -5.07
C GLU A 71 4.17 -3.65 -3.90
N PHE A 72 3.63 -3.62 -2.67
CA PHE A 72 4.36 -3.37 -1.43
C PHE A 72 4.94 -4.64 -0.78
N LYS A 73 4.96 -5.77 -1.48
CA LYS A 73 5.32 -7.08 -0.94
C LYS A 73 6.62 -7.06 -0.13
N GLU A 74 7.66 -6.46 -0.68
CA GLU A 74 8.99 -6.40 -0.07
C GLU A 74 9.00 -5.49 1.17
N GLU A 75 8.41 -4.31 1.06
CA GLU A 75 8.34 -3.32 2.14
C GLU A 75 7.52 -3.86 3.32
N LEU A 76 6.37 -4.48 3.05
CA LEU A 76 5.50 -5.05 4.08
C LEU A 76 6.14 -6.24 4.78
N SER A 77 6.84 -7.10 4.03
CA SER A 77 7.51 -8.28 4.59
C SER A 77 8.68 -7.88 5.49
N VAL A 78 9.46 -6.87 5.10
CA VAL A 78 10.65 -6.44 5.84
C VAL A 78 10.32 -5.52 7.01
N HIS A 79 9.37 -4.60 6.86
CA HIS A 79 9.16 -3.53 7.85
C HIS A 79 7.97 -3.73 8.77
N LEU A 80 6.93 -4.48 8.37
CA LEU A 80 5.73 -4.68 9.18
C LEU A 80 5.60 -6.08 9.77
N GLU A 81 6.47 -7.02 9.39
CA GLU A 81 6.49 -8.41 9.88
C GLU A 81 5.10 -9.09 9.85
N LEU A 82 4.28 -8.77 8.83
CA LEU A 82 2.91 -9.23 8.74
C LEU A 82 2.84 -10.76 8.59
N LYS A 83 2.05 -11.39 9.46
CA LYS A 83 1.82 -12.85 9.45
C LYS A 83 0.61 -13.19 8.60
N LYS A 84 0.58 -14.44 8.10
CA LYS A 84 -0.52 -14.93 7.24
C LYS A 84 -1.93 -14.72 7.79
N HIS A 85 -2.12 -14.88 9.10
CA HIS A 85 -3.43 -14.69 9.73
C HIS A 85 -3.82 -13.20 9.85
N GLN A 86 -2.83 -12.30 9.96
CA GLN A 86 -3.08 -10.85 9.94
C GLN A 86 -3.49 -10.43 8.55
N LEU A 87 -2.76 -10.89 7.51
CA LEU A 87 -3.16 -10.66 6.12
C LEU A 87 -4.56 -11.21 5.87
N PHE A 88 -4.85 -12.46 6.24
CA PHE A 88 -6.19 -13.03 6.07
C PHE A 88 -7.30 -12.16 6.69
N LYS A 89 -7.06 -11.58 7.88
CA LYS A 89 -8.00 -10.64 8.49
C LYS A 89 -8.09 -9.30 7.76
N ILE A 90 -6.98 -8.79 7.23
CA ILE A 90 -6.98 -7.56 6.44
C ILE A 90 -7.80 -7.75 5.16
N PHE A 91 -7.56 -8.84 4.42
CA PHE A 91 -8.27 -9.16 3.19
C PHE A 91 -9.75 -9.49 3.44
N ASN A 92 -10.04 -10.44 4.33
CA ASN A 92 -11.37 -11.03 4.44
C ASN A 92 -12.17 -10.57 5.66
N GLY A 93 -11.57 -9.88 6.62
CA GLY A 93 -12.21 -9.61 7.92
C GLY A 93 -13.39 -8.63 7.86
N ARG A 94 -13.39 -7.73 6.87
CA ARG A 94 -14.50 -6.80 6.59
C ARG A 94 -15.27 -7.19 5.32
N ASN A 95 -14.93 -8.31 4.71
CA ASN A 95 -15.49 -8.67 3.41
C ASN A 95 -16.95 -9.13 3.56
N THR A 96 -17.87 -8.35 3.01
CA THR A 96 -19.32 -8.65 2.90
C THR A 96 -19.68 -9.32 1.57
N HIS A 97 -18.73 -9.41 0.65
CA HIS A 97 -18.87 -9.83 -0.74
C HIS A 97 -18.17 -11.19 -0.99
N PRO A 98 -18.92 -12.30 -1.07
CA PRO A 98 -18.34 -13.63 -1.28
C PRO A 98 -17.45 -13.75 -2.53
N GLU A 99 -17.75 -12.99 -3.57
CA GLU A 99 -17.01 -12.91 -4.83
C GLU A 99 -15.60 -12.31 -4.67
N LYS A 100 -15.41 -11.43 -3.67
CA LYS A 100 -14.11 -10.83 -3.36
C LYS A 100 -13.27 -11.68 -2.40
N TYR A 101 -13.79 -12.82 -1.94
CA TYR A 101 -13.12 -13.62 -0.92
C TYR A 101 -11.78 -14.17 -1.41
N VAL A 102 -10.70 -13.86 -0.69
CA VAL A 102 -9.36 -14.30 -1.04
C VAL A 102 -9.01 -15.58 -0.28
N ALA A 103 -8.66 -16.63 -1.03
CA ALA A 103 -8.25 -17.89 -0.43
C ALA A 103 -6.92 -17.74 0.35
N MET A 104 -6.81 -18.41 1.51
CA MET A 104 -5.58 -18.40 2.31
C MET A 104 -4.34 -18.81 1.50
N ALA A 105 -4.49 -19.78 0.60
CA ALA A 105 -3.39 -20.24 -0.26
C ALA A 105 -2.83 -19.13 -1.17
N ASP A 106 -3.67 -18.19 -1.60
CA ASP A 106 -3.26 -17.07 -2.44
C ASP A 106 -2.63 -15.95 -1.60
N ILE A 107 -3.13 -15.73 -0.39
CA ILE A 107 -2.53 -14.79 0.58
C ILE A 107 -1.12 -15.26 0.94
N GLU A 108 -0.91 -16.57 1.09
CA GLU A 108 0.41 -17.13 1.37
C GLU A 108 1.43 -16.83 0.25
N LEU A 109 1.00 -16.67 -1.01
CA LEU A 109 1.89 -16.29 -2.13
C LEU A 109 2.52 -14.89 -1.95
N LEU A 110 1.83 -13.98 -1.24
CA LEU A 110 2.33 -12.64 -0.94
C LEU A 110 3.47 -12.67 0.07
N LEU A 111 3.56 -13.69 0.92
CA LEU A 111 4.58 -13.80 1.97
C LEU A 111 5.77 -14.67 1.55
N MET A 112 5.62 -15.46 0.48
CA MET A 112 6.65 -16.39 0.04
C MET A 112 7.77 -15.70 -0.76
N PRO A 113 9.02 -16.20 -0.67
CA PRO A 113 10.08 -15.76 -1.56
C PRO A 113 9.78 -16.16 -3.01
N ASP A 114 10.33 -15.41 -3.96
CA ASP A 114 9.99 -15.53 -5.38
C ASP A 114 10.18 -16.92 -5.99
N HIS A 115 11.23 -17.64 -5.60
CA HIS A 115 11.46 -19.00 -6.09
C HIS A 115 10.34 -19.96 -5.66
N ALA A 116 9.82 -19.83 -4.44
CA ALA A 116 8.74 -20.64 -3.91
C ALA A 116 7.39 -20.28 -4.57
N VAL A 117 7.16 -18.98 -4.82
CA VAL A 117 6.01 -18.51 -5.59
C VAL A 117 6.02 -19.12 -7.00
N ARG A 118 7.17 -19.08 -7.69
CA ARG A 118 7.30 -19.69 -9.04
C ARG A 118 6.95 -21.17 -9.03
N GLN A 119 7.49 -21.93 -8.06
CA GLN A 119 7.19 -23.36 -7.96
C GLN A 119 5.69 -23.62 -7.76
N ARG A 120 5.03 -22.82 -6.92
CA ARG A 120 3.57 -22.92 -6.69
C ARG A 120 2.75 -22.54 -7.92
N LEU A 121 3.13 -21.49 -8.64
CA LEU A 121 2.45 -21.10 -9.87
C LEU A 121 2.60 -22.18 -10.95
N GLN A 122 3.76 -22.84 -11.07
CA GLN A 122 3.96 -23.94 -12.03
C GLN A 122 3.03 -25.14 -11.81
N THR A 123 2.65 -25.42 -10.56
CA THR A 123 1.73 -26.51 -10.23
C THR A 123 0.26 -26.14 -10.41
N THR A 124 -0.04 -24.87 -10.65
CA THR A 124 -1.41 -24.36 -10.76
C THR A 124 -1.82 -24.38 -12.23
N PRO A 125 -2.90 -25.10 -12.61
CA PRO A 125 -3.29 -25.26 -14.02
C PRO A 125 -3.63 -23.92 -14.68
N ASP A 126 -4.21 -22.98 -13.92
CA ASP A 126 -4.60 -21.64 -14.41
C ASP A 126 -3.40 -20.73 -14.70
N ALA A 127 -2.26 -20.96 -14.05
CA ALA A 127 -1.07 -20.13 -14.19
C ALA A 127 -0.22 -20.48 -15.44
N ALA A 128 -0.59 -21.51 -16.21
CA ALA A 128 0.24 -22.06 -17.29
C ALA A 128 0.42 -21.13 -18.51
N LYS A 129 -0.37 -20.05 -18.63
CA LYS A 129 -0.37 -19.14 -19.79
C LYS A 129 0.83 -18.17 -19.82
N THR A 130 1.53 -17.97 -18.70
CA THR A 130 2.51 -16.87 -18.54
C THR A 130 3.93 -17.36 -18.18
N LYS A 131 4.39 -18.47 -18.79
CA LYS A 131 5.66 -19.15 -18.46
C LYS A 131 6.96 -18.33 -18.59
N HIS A 132 6.93 -17.14 -19.18
CA HIS A 132 8.13 -16.34 -19.49
C HIS A 132 8.20 -14.95 -18.83
N ALA A 133 7.29 -14.63 -17.92
CA ALA A 133 7.30 -13.34 -17.22
C ALA A 133 8.12 -13.40 -15.92
N GLU A 134 8.58 -12.23 -15.45
CA GLU A 134 9.09 -12.07 -14.08
C GLU A 134 8.07 -12.55 -13.04
N THR A 135 8.53 -13.01 -11.87
CA THR A 135 7.66 -13.65 -10.85
C THR A 135 6.49 -12.75 -10.45
N LYS A 136 6.78 -11.46 -10.24
CA LYS A 136 5.79 -10.45 -9.85
C LYS A 136 4.73 -10.25 -10.93
N THR A 137 5.16 -10.17 -12.20
CA THR A 137 4.26 -10.03 -13.35
C THR A 137 3.38 -11.28 -13.54
N TRP A 138 3.95 -12.47 -13.34
CA TRP A 138 3.18 -13.71 -13.39
C TRP A 138 2.16 -13.79 -12.27
N LEU A 139 2.55 -13.47 -11.02
CA LEU A 139 1.65 -13.46 -9.88
C LEU A 139 0.54 -12.41 -10.04
N LYS A 140 0.86 -11.23 -10.57
CA LYS A 140 -0.13 -10.19 -10.93
C LYS A 140 -1.16 -10.73 -11.92
N GLY A 141 -0.70 -11.35 -13.02
CA GLY A 141 -1.60 -11.93 -14.02
C GLY A 141 -2.50 -13.03 -13.45
N TYR A 142 -1.96 -13.89 -12.59
CA TYR A 142 -2.73 -14.91 -11.89
C TYR A 142 -3.86 -14.31 -11.03
N PHE A 143 -3.58 -13.26 -10.25
CA PHE A 143 -4.61 -12.61 -9.43
C PHE A 143 -5.66 -11.90 -10.28
N LEU A 144 -5.26 -11.19 -11.34
CA LEU A 144 -6.19 -10.53 -12.26
C LEU A 144 -7.18 -11.54 -12.88
N GLU A 145 -6.68 -12.68 -13.36
CA GLU A 145 -7.51 -13.71 -13.99
C GLU A 145 -8.42 -14.42 -12.97
N LYS A 146 -7.86 -14.85 -11.83
CA LYS A 146 -8.61 -15.62 -10.82
C LYS A 146 -9.71 -14.83 -10.13
N TYR A 147 -9.45 -13.56 -9.84
CA TYR A 147 -10.35 -12.69 -9.08
C TYR A 147 -11.10 -11.68 -9.96
N GLN A 148 -10.93 -11.74 -11.28
CA GLN A 148 -11.59 -10.85 -12.25
C GLN A 148 -11.41 -9.36 -11.92
N ILE A 149 -10.23 -9.01 -11.41
CA ILE A 149 -9.91 -7.66 -10.96
C ILE A 149 -9.79 -6.75 -12.20
N ALA A 150 -10.52 -5.62 -12.20
CA ALA A 150 -10.47 -4.67 -13.30
C ALA A 150 -9.09 -3.99 -13.37
N THR A 151 -8.47 -4.00 -14.56
CA THR A 151 -7.13 -3.42 -14.77
C THR A 151 -7.12 -1.89 -14.68
N GLU A 152 -8.26 -1.24 -14.96
CA GLU A 152 -8.43 0.23 -14.97
C GLU A 152 -8.22 0.85 -13.58
N GLU A 153 -8.48 0.08 -12.53
CA GLU A 153 -8.43 0.50 -11.13
C GLU A 153 -7.02 0.72 -10.57
N TYR A 154 -5.97 0.28 -11.28
CA TYR A 154 -4.57 0.35 -10.84
C TYR A 154 -3.69 1.20 -11.76
N ALA A 155 -4.30 2.01 -12.64
CA ALA A 155 -3.59 2.91 -13.54
C ALA A 155 -3.25 4.27 -12.90
N ASP A 156 -3.88 4.62 -11.77
CA ASP A 156 -3.88 5.99 -11.21
C ASP A 156 -2.81 6.27 -10.13
N SER A 157 -1.90 5.33 -9.81
CA SER A 157 -0.90 5.55 -8.75
C SER A 157 0.17 6.60 -9.08
N ASP A 158 0.24 7.07 -10.32
CA ASP A 158 1.31 7.95 -10.81
C ASP A 158 0.95 9.45 -10.81
N ASP A 159 -0.29 9.86 -10.50
CA ASP A 159 -0.66 11.28 -10.52
C ASP A 159 -0.33 12.00 -9.20
N PHE A 160 0.98 12.10 -8.93
CA PHE A 160 1.57 12.94 -7.88
C PHE A 160 1.26 14.44 -8.04
N THR A 161 0.76 14.86 -9.20
CA THR A 161 0.67 16.25 -9.64
C THR A 161 -0.52 16.99 -9.03
N ALA A 162 -1.64 16.31 -8.74
CA ALA A 162 -2.83 16.95 -8.19
C ALA A 162 -2.64 17.41 -6.72
N LEU A 163 -1.83 16.67 -5.95
CA LEU A 163 -1.74 16.86 -4.48
C LEU A 163 -0.78 17.98 -4.04
N VAL A 164 0.22 18.31 -4.87
CA VAL A 164 1.15 19.42 -4.60
C VAL A 164 0.40 20.77 -4.65
N ASN A 165 -0.63 20.87 -5.47
CA ASN A 165 -1.41 22.10 -5.65
C ASN A 165 -2.27 22.44 -4.41
N ASP A 166 -2.79 21.43 -3.69
CA ASP A 166 -3.58 21.67 -2.47
C ASP A 166 -2.71 22.06 -1.26
N LEU A 167 -1.49 21.52 -1.17
CA LEU A 167 -0.53 21.93 -0.13
C LEU A 167 0.03 23.33 -0.33
N GLN A 168 0.06 23.84 -1.57
CA GLN A 168 0.41 25.24 -1.85
C GLN A 168 -0.73 26.19 -1.53
N ARG A 169 -2.01 25.81 -1.74
CA ARG A 169 -3.16 26.67 -1.41
C ARG A 169 -3.32 26.90 0.10
N SER A 170 -3.02 25.93 0.95
CA SER A 170 -3.09 26.07 2.42
C SER A 170 -1.98 26.96 3.02
N SER A 171 -0.94 27.33 2.27
CA SER A 171 0.17 28.17 2.77
C SER A 171 0.11 29.64 2.33
N TYR A 172 -0.91 30.07 1.57
CA TYR A 172 -1.01 31.45 1.07
C TYR A 172 -2.05 32.33 1.78
N ASP A 173 -2.87 31.77 2.68
CA ASP A 173 -3.92 32.53 3.41
C ASP A 173 -3.53 32.90 4.86
N ALA A 174 -2.23 32.98 5.16
CA ALA A 174 -1.73 33.42 6.46
C ALA A 174 -0.51 34.33 6.30
N ASP A 175 -0.71 35.48 5.66
CA ASP A 175 -0.04 36.76 5.96
C ASP A 175 -0.87 37.93 5.41
#